data_AF-A0A1V6ISW3-F1
#
_entry.id   AF-A0A1V6ISW3-F1
#
_cell.length_a   1.000
_cell.length_b   1.000
_cell.length_c   1.000
_cell.angle_alpha   90.00
_cell.angle_beta   90.00
_cell.angle_gamma   90.00
#
_symmetry.space_group_name_H-M   'P 1'
#
loop_
_entity.id
_entity.type
_entity.pdbx_description
1 polymer ?
#
loop_
_entity_poly.entity_id
_entity_poly.type
_entity_poly.pdbx_seq_one_letter_code
_entity_poly.pdbx_strand_id
1 'polypeptide(L)' 'MKVSGCTVHFVDEGVDTGPIIIQRAVPVRDDDTEDTLAARILKEEHKIYPQAIQLFADGKLEIRGRKVFIHP' A
#
# COMPACT_ATOMS: atom_id res chain seq x y z
N MET A 1 -3.45 1.18 -20.04
CA MET A 1 -4.26 0.86 -18.84
C MET A 1 -4.15 2.05 -17.89
N LYS A 2 -5.26 2.63 -17.40
CA LYS A 2 -5.24 3.75 -16.44
C LYS A 2 -5.40 3.17 -15.03
N VAL A 3 -4.37 3.31 -14.18
CA VAL A 3 -4.33 2.73 -12.83
C VAL A 3 -3.79 3.76 -11.85
N SER A 4 -4.40 3.83 -10.69
CA SER A 4 -3.91 4.51 -9.49
C SER A 4 -3.81 3.48 -8.35
N GLY A 5 -3.61 3.89 -7.10
CA GLY A 5 -3.55 2.96 -5.99
C GLY A 5 -3.03 3.57 -4.70
N CYS A 6 -2.74 2.69 -3.75
CA CYS A 6 -2.16 3.03 -2.47
C CYS A 6 -1.10 2.02 -2.07
N THR A 7 -0.17 2.47 -1.23
CA THR A 7 1.01 1.72 -0.81
C THR A 7 1.21 1.90 0.69
N VAL A 8 1.50 0.81 1.39
CA VAL A 8 1.99 0.83 2.78
C VAL A 8 3.45 0.42 2.76
N HIS A 9 4.31 1.26 3.31
CA HIS A 9 5.76 1.07 3.34
C HIS A 9 6.34 1.50 4.69
N PHE A 10 7.55 1.05 4.98
CA PHE A 10 8.32 1.59 6.12
C PHE A 10 8.80 3.00 5.83
N VAL A 11 8.96 3.83 6.86
CA VAL A 11 9.48 5.19 6.73
C VAL A 11 11.02 5.14 6.64
N ASP A 12 11.59 5.96 5.75
CA ASP A 12 13.02 6.26 5.68
C ASP A 12 13.24 7.79 5.59
N GLU A 13 14.47 8.24 5.27
CA GLU A 13 14.81 9.66 5.23
C GLU A 13 14.15 10.42 4.05
N GLY A 14 13.58 9.71 3.08
CA GLY A 14 12.90 10.31 1.93
C GLY A 14 11.38 10.28 2.04
N VAL A 15 10.71 11.02 1.16
CA VAL A 15 9.25 11.07 1.09
C VAL A 15 8.77 9.90 0.24
N ASP A 16 7.94 9.03 0.83
CA ASP A 16 7.35 7.85 0.19
C ASP A 16 8.34 6.87 -0.45
N THR A 17 9.57 6.82 0.09
CA THR A 17 10.66 6.03 -0.50
C THR A 17 10.97 4.70 0.17
N GLY A 18 10.53 4.46 1.41
CA GLY A 18 10.98 3.28 2.14
C GLY A 18 10.46 1.94 1.59
N PRO A 19 10.96 0.80 2.13
CA PRO A 19 10.61 -0.53 1.66
C PRO A 19 9.10 -0.83 1.73
N ILE A 20 8.53 -1.24 0.59
CA ILE A 20 7.10 -1.50 0.43
C ILE A 20 6.70 -2.82 1.11
N ILE A 21 5.64 -2.77 1.92
CA ILE A 21 5.04 -3.94 2.58
C ILE A 21 3.90 -4.49 1.73
N ILE A 22 2.89 -3.66 1.42
CA ILE A 22 1.72 -4.02 0.61
C ILE A 22 1.38 -2.87 -0.34
N GLN A 23 1.00 -3.19 -1.58
CA GLN A 23 0.49 -2.23 -2.56
C GLN A 23 -0.81 -2.76 -3.20
N ARG A 24 -1.75 -1.85 -3.48
CA ARG A 24 -2.98 -2.16 -4.23
C ARG A 24 -3.13 -1.26 -5.43
N ALA A 25 -3.42 -1.88 -6.57
CA ALA A 25 -3.79 -1.20 -7.79
C ALA A 25 -5.31 -0.98 -7.83
N VAL A 26 -5.72 0.22 -8.22
CA VAL A 26 -7.10 0.63 -8.36
C VAL A 26 -7.31 1.12 -9.80
N PRO A 27 -8.22 0.51 -10.58
CA PRO A 27 -8.47 0.95 -11.95
C PRO A 27 -9.12 2.32 -11.95
N VAL A 28 -8.61 3.21 -12.80
CA VAL A 28 -9.24 4.51 -13.08
C VAL A 28 -10.25 4.31 -14.20
N ARG A 29 -11.51 4.62 -13.93
CA ARG A 29 -12.59 4.51 -14.92
C ARG A 29 -12.71 5.80 -15.72
N ASP A 30 -13.27 5.72 -16.93
CA ASP A 30 -13.40 6.90 -17.79
C ASP A 30 -14.43 7.91 -17.26
N ASP A 31 -15.33 7.50 -16.38
CA ASP A 31 -16.34 8.31 -15.70
C ASP A 31 -15.95 8.75 -14.29
N ASP A 32 -14.71 8.47 -13.85
CA ASP A 32 -14.26 8.88 -12.52
C ASP A 32 -14.11 10.40 -12.41
N THR A 33 -14.63 10.96 -11.31
CA THR A 33 -14.14 12.22 -10.76
C THR A 33 -12.97 11.94 -9.82
N GLU A 34 -12.24 12.99 -9.43
CA GLU A 34 -11.19 12.88 -8.40
C GLU A 34 -11.76 12.27 -7.11
N ASP A 35 -12.95 12.71 -6.68
CA ASP A 35 -13.62 12.21 -5.48
C ASP A 35 -14.02 10.73 -5.58
N THR A 36 -14.56 10.28 -6.72
CA THR A 36 -14.98 8.87 -6.86
C THR A 36 -13.78 7.94 -6.93
N LEU A 37 -12.69 8.37 -7.56
CA LEU A 37 -11.43 7.64 -7.57
C LEU A 37 -10.81 7.59 -6.18
N ALA A 38 -10.71 8.73 -5.48
CA ALA A 38 -10.16 8.83 -4.13
C ALA A 38 -10.95 7.96 -3.14
N ALA A 39 -12.28 7.98 -3.20
CA ALA A 39 -13.13 7.12 -2.36
C ALA A 39 -12.90 5.62 -2.64
N ARG A 40 -12.54 5.25 -3.87
CA ARG A 40 -12.19 3.87 -4.23
C ARG A 40 -10.80 3.47 -3.70
N ILE A 41 -9.83 4.39 -3.76
CA ILE A 41 -8.48 4.19 -3.21
C ILE A 41 -8.55 4.07 -1.69
N LEU A 42 -9.28 4.96 -1.01
CA LEU A 42 -9.45 4.94 0.45
C LEU A 42 -10.04 3.62 0.96
N LYS A 43 -10.94 3.00 0.20
CA LYS A 43 -11.46 1.65 0.51
C LYS A 43 -10.38 0.57 0.47
N GLU A 44 -9.40 0.69 -0.42
CA GLU A 44 -8.26 -0.24 -0.44
C GLU A 44 -7.26 0.09 0.68
N GLU A 45 -7.03 1.36 0.99
CA GLU A 45 -6.19 1.79 2.14
C GLU A 45 -6.70 1.20 3.46
N HIS A 46 -8.00 1.31 3.73
CA HIS A 46 -8.64 0.73 4.91
C HIS A 46 -8.50 -0.79 5.01
N LYS A 47 -8.18 -1.48 3.92
CA LYS A 47 -7.89 -2.92 3.94
C LYS A 47 -6.42 -3.19 4.18
N ILE A 48 -5.54 -2.57 3.39
CA ILE A 48 -4.12 -2.93 3.39
C ILE A 48 -3.33 -2.31 4.53
N TYR A 49 -3.77 -1.18 5.07
CA TYR A 49 -3.10 -0.55 6.20
C TYR A 49 -3.21 -1.39 7.48
N PRO A 50 -4.41 -1.83 7.94
CA PRO A 50 -4.51 -2.76 9.05
C PRO A 50 -3.82 -4.10 8.78
N GLN A 51 -3.87 -4.60 7.54
CA GLN A 51 -3.18 -5.84 7.17
C GLN A 51 -1.66 -5.74 7.37
N ALA A 52 -1.04 -4.63 6.93
CA ALA A 52 0.38 -4.40 7.12
C ALA A 52 0.75 -4.30 8.60
N ILE A 53 -0.10 -3.63 9.41
CA ILE A 53 0.08 -3.55 10.86
C ILE A 53 0.02 -4.94 11.50
N GLN A 54 -0.94 -5.79 11.10
CA GLN A 54 -1.03 -7.16 11.61
C GLN A 54 0.22 -7.97 11.28
N LEU A 55 0.71 -7.92 10.04
CA LEU A 55 1.93 -8.60 9.64
C LEU A 55 3.15 -8.14 10.45
N PHE A 56 3.22 -6.83 10.73
CA PHE A 56 4.26 -6.26 11.58
C PHE A 56 4.15 -6.75 13.02
N ALA A 57 2.95 -6.71 13.60
CA ALA A 57 2.68 -7.15 14.97
C ALA A 57 2.94 -8.65 15.17
N ASP A 58 2.68 -9.47 14.15
CA ASP A 58 2.96 -10.91 14.14
C ASP A 58 4.45 -11.24 13.92
N GLY A 59 5.31 -10.23 13.72
CA GLY A 59 6.73 -10.42 13.46
C GLY A 59 7.02 -11.09 12.10
N LYS A 60 6.10 -11.00 11.14
CA LYS A 60 6.19 -11.67 9.83
C LYS A 60 6.97 -10.89 8.78
N LEU A 61 7.41 -9.67 9.07
CA LEU A 61 8.08 -8.80 8.11
C LEU A 61 9.59 -8.81 8.33
N GLU A 62 10.34 -9.13 7.28
CA GLU A 62 11.79 -9.02 7.26
C GLU A 62 12.24 -8.06 6.15
N ILE A 63 12.98 -7.02 6.53
CA ILE A 63 13.56 -6.07 5.57
C ILE A 63 14.93 -6.58 5.12
N ARG A 64 15.10 -6.79 3.81
CA ARG A 64 16.40 -7.10 3.19
C ARG A 64 16.72 -6.06 2.12
N GLY A 65 17.62 -5.13 2.44
CA GLY A 65 17.90 -3.98 1.59
C GLY A 65 16.64 -3.12 1.40
N ARG A 66 16.20 -2.94 0.15
CA ARG A 66 14.98 -2.15 -0.18
C ARG A 66 13.70 -2.97 -0.32
N LYS A 67 13.71 -4.26 0.07
CA LYS A 67 12.56 -5.17 -0.08
C LYS A 67 12.10 -5.70 1.27
N VAL A 68 10.79 -5.87 1.40
CA VAL A 68 10.18 -6.57 2.53
C VAL A 68 9.81 -7.99 2.10
N PHE A 69 10.21 -8.97 2.89
CA PHE A 69 9.82 -10.37 2.76
C PHE A 69 8.77 -10.68 3.83
N ILE A 70 7.67 -11.32 3.43
CA ILE A 70 6.58 -11.71 4.32
C ILE A 70 6.72 -13.21 4.60
N HIS A 71 6.93 -13.54 5.87
CA HIS A 71 7.02 -14.92 6.36
C HIS A 71 5.62 -15.50 6.63
N PRO A 72 5.47 -16.84 6.53
CA PRO A 72 4.20 -17.51 6.81
C PRO A 72 3.66 -17.27 8.23
#